data_AF-A0AAJ0FM67-F1
#
_entry.id   AF-A0AAJ0FM67-F1
#
_cell.length_a   1.000
_cell.length_b   1.000
_cell.length_c   1.000
_cell.angle_alpha   90.00
_cell.angle_beta   90.00
_cell.angle_gamma   90.00
#
_symmetry.space_group_name_H-M   'P 1'
#
loop_
_entity.id
_entity.type
_entity.pdbx_description
1 polymer ?
#
loop_
_entity_poly.entity_id
_entity_poly.type
_entity_poly.pdbx_seq_one_letter_code
_entity_poly.pdbx_strand_id
1 'polypeptide(L)'
;MTDAYLDNWYSTHPQWKLADTQIASLKQFFHGESSPLDAAKQLARYPEAADTPMEMRLRVMALWELLTDTAVKRPSTQPSIISLLRAIRTLPKVNEPSGEGEEWIDLHDGLIWHAMMHWADDWYDCFNSWSAQFLIEKAPSDQERQSRKADWTSACAFAARLDATDDEYLSSDRAGLERATGAIADALESDCRDNKEPDSLSAAAEIFKHAASTVYARCLEGKDTGMANATDGDLWNGERGFNMARWAFWEERWAGFARNENFSSEARGVAEHALAAMKAGAGRHNMTA
;
A
#
# COMPACT_ATOMS: atom_id res chain seq x y z
N MET A 1 7.10 18.78 -7.91
CA MET A 1 5.81 18.10 -8.23
C MET A 1 5.08 17.63 -6.97
N THR A 2 5.78 17.18 -5.93
CA THR A 2 5.18 16.86 -4.62
C THR A 2 4.53 18.08 -3.96
N ASP A 3 5.25 19.20 -3.86
CA ASP A 3 4.72 20.43 -3.22
C ASP A 3 3.43 20.93 -3.86
N ALA A 4 3.38 20.99 -5.19
CA ALA A 4 2.19 21.42 -5.92
C ALA A 4 0.97 20.51 -5.68
N TYR A 5 1.20 19.23 -5.41
CA TYR A 5 0.12 18.32 -5.03
C TYR A 5 -0.32 18.56 -3.58
N LEU A 6 0.63 18.72 -2.65
CA LEU A 6 0.33 19.05 -1.27
C LEU A 6 -0.40 20.41 -1.13
N ASP A 7 -0.03 21.40 -1.94
CA ASP A 7 -0.71 22.70 -2.03
C ASP A 7 -2.17 22.59 -2.48
N ASN A 8 -2.50 21.55 -3.25
CA ASN A 8 -3.85 21.32 -3.77
C ASN A 8 -4.63 20.28 -2.97
N TRP A 9 -4.06 19.74 -1.89
CA TRP A 9 -4.65 18.60 -1.18
C TRP A 9 -6.03 18.93 -0.58
N TYR A 10 -6.23 20.14 -0.06
CA TYR A 10 -7.54 20.57 0.43
C TYR A 10 -8.59 20.68 -0.66
N SER A 11 -8.20 21.02 -1.89
CA SER A 11 -9.14 21.10 -3.02
C SER A 11 -9.67 19.71 -3.37
N THR A 12 -8.87 18.66 -3.17
CA THR A 12 -9.27 17.27 -3.45
C THR A 12 -9.95 16.60 -2.26
N HIS A 13 -9.73 17.10 -1.03
CA HIS A 13 -10.29 16.53 0.20
C HIS A 13 -10.95 17.59 1.10
N PRO A 14 -11.99 18.30 0.61
CA PRO A 14 -12.60 19.42 1.34
C PRO A 14 -13.28 19.01 2.65
N GLN A 15 -13.60 17.72 2.82
CA GLN A 15 -14.17 17.17 4.05
C GLN A 15 -13.16 17.10 5.21
N TRP A 16 -11.87 17.04 4.89
CA TRP A 16 -10.81 16.85 5.86
C TRP A 16 -10.25 18.20 6.34
N LYS A 17 -9.99 18.28 7.65
CA LYS A 17 -9.34 19.43 8.27
C LYS A 17 -7.95 19.03 8.72
N LEU A 18 -6.94 19.71 8.19
CA LEU A 18 -5.56 19.65 8.67
C LEU A 18 -5.17 21.03 9.20
N ALA A 19 -4.06 21.12 9.92
CA ALA A 19 -3.42 22.39 10.19
C ALA A 19 -2.45 22.73 9.05
N ASP A 20 -2.36 24.00 8.65
CA ASP A 20 -1.40 24.46 7.63
C ASP A 20 0.05 24.05 7.97
N THR A 21 0.36 23.99 9.26
CA THR A 21 1.65 23.53 9.78
C THR A 21 1.95 22.07 9.45
N GLN A 22 0.94 21.21 9.29
CA GLN A 22 1.15 19.80 8.93
C GLN A 22 1.63 19.66 7.49
N ILE A 23 0.98 20.35 6.54
CA ILE A 23 1.41 20.37 5.13
C ILE A 23 2.82 20.97 5.01
N ALA A 24 3.08 22.08 5.69
CA ALA A 24 4.40 22.71 5.69
C ALA A 24 5.48 21.76 6.25
N SER A 25 5.20 21.06 7.34
CA SER A 25 6.14 20.11 7.95
C SER A 25 6.43 18.92 7.03
N LEU A 26 5.40 18.42 6.32
CA LEU A 26 5.57 17.32 5.37
C LEU A 26 6.43 17.73 4.17
N LYS A 27 6.28 18.96 3.67
CA LYS A 27 7.16 19.51 2.62
C LYS A 27 8.60 19.61 3.09
N GLN A 28 8.85 20.21 4.26
CA GLN A 28 10.19 20.33 4.84
C GLN A 28 10.84 18.95 4.97
N PHE A 29 10.07 17.95 5.41
CA PHE A 29 10.54 16.57 5.51
C PHE A 29 10.95 15.99 4.15
N PHE A 30 10.14 16.18 3.11
CA PHE A 30 10.47 15.70 1.77
C PHE A 30 11.67 16.41 1.12
N HIS A 31 11.96 17.65 1.53
CA HIS A 31 13.16 18.38 1.11
C HIS A 31 14.40 18.05 1.95
N GLY A 32 14.27 17.17 2.95
CA GLY A 32 15.38 16.80 3.84
C GLY A 32 15.75 17.88 4.86
N GLU A 33 14.86 18.85 5.08
CA GLU A 33 15.05 19.97 6.01
C GLU A 33 14.66 19.59 7.46
N SER A 34 13.97 18.47 7.65
CA SER A 34 13.61 17.93 8.95
C SER A 34 13.87 16.42 9.04
N SER A 35 14.16 15.94 10.25
CA SER A 35 14.29 14.51 10.51
C SER A 35 12.91 13.84 10.53
N PRO A 36 12.81 12.51 10.30
CA PRO A 36 11.54 11.79 10.41
C PRO A 36 10.86 12.00 11.77
N LEU A 37 11.61 12.04 12.86
CA LEU A 37 11.07 12.23 14.21
C LEU A 37 10.58 13.66 14.44
N ASP A 38 11.28 14.67 13.93
CA ASP A 38 10.83 16.05 14.06
C ASP A 38 9.57 16.30 13.25
N ALA A 39 9.51 15.77 12.02
CA ALA A 39 8.32 15.80 11.19
C ALA A 39 7.13 15.07 11.87
N ALA A 40 7.36 13.87 12.42
CA ALA A 40 6.34 13.12 13.15
C ALA A 40 5.75 13.94 14.31
N LYS A 41 6.60 14.56 15.13
CA LYS A 41 6.16 15.44 16.22
C LYS A 41 5.32 16.61 15.73
N GLN A 42 5.70 17.25 14.61
CA GLN A 42 4.92 18.36 14.07
C GLN A 42 3.57 17.90 13.53
N LEU A 43 3.52 16.75 12.87
CA LEU A 43 2.29 16.18 12.33
C LEU A 43 1.30 15.76 13.42
N ALA A 44 1.80 15.25 14.54
CA ALA A 44 1.00 14.78 15.67
C ALA A 44 0.37 15.92 16.49
N ARG A 45 0.96 17.12 16.49
CA ARG A 45 0.49 18.27 17.32
C ARG A 45 -0.98 18.62 17.12
N TYR A 46 -1.47 18.61 15.88
CA TYR A 46 -2.84 19.01 15.61
C TYR A 46 -3.86 17.95 16.09
N PRO A 47 -3.68 16.65 15.81
CA PRO A 47 -4.46 15.60 16.44
C PRO A 47 -4.40 15.60 17.98
N GLU A 48 -3.22 15.81 18.57
CA GLU A 48 -3.03 15.83 20.04
C GLU A 48 -3.71 17.01 20.72
N ALA A 49 -3.95 18.10 20.00
CA ALA A 49 -4.65 19.28 20.50
C ALA A 49 -6.18 19.19 20.35
N ALA A 50 -6.73 17.99 20.17
CA ALA A 50 -8.18 17.78 20.10
C ALA A 50 -8.80 17.85 21.50
N ASP A 51 -9.97 18.48 21.59
CA ASP A 51 -10.66 18.65 22.87
C ASP A 51 -11.53 17.44 23.25
N THR A 52 -11.90 16.61 22.26
CA THR A 52 -12.75 15.42 22.44
C THR A 52 -12.18 14.19 21.70
N PRO A 53 -12.52 12.96 22.13
CA PRO A 53 -12.17 11.74 21.41
C PRO A 53 -12.63 11.75 19.94
N MET A 54 -13.84 12.24 19.67
CA MET A 54 -14.37 12.35 18.31
C MET A 54 -13.53 13.28 17.44
N GLU A 55 -13.14 14.44 17.97
CA GLU A 55 -12.29 15.36 17.25
C GLU A 55 -10.90 14.78 17.01
N MET A 56 -10.32 14.10 18.00
CA MET A 56 -9.03 13.43 17.87
C MET A 56 -9.07 12.40 16.74
N ARG A 57 -10.10 11.55 16.71
CA ARG A 57 -10.31 10.56 15.65
C ARG A 57 -10.34 11.21 14.26
N LEU A 58 -11.14 12.26 14.07
CA LEU A 58 -11.24 12.94 12.77
C LEU A 58 -9.91 13.55 12.31
N ARG A 59 -9.16 14.16 13.24
CA ARG A 59 -7.84 14.76 12.94
C ARG A 59 -6.78 13.70 12.64
N VAL A 60 -6.83 12.55 13.33
CA VAL A 60 -5.95 11.40 13.05
C VAL A 60 -6.28 10.79 11.69
N MET A 61 -7.56 10.57 11.35
CA MET A 61 -7.96 10.06 10.03
C MET A 61 -7.53 11.00 8.91
N ALA A 62 -7.69 12.32 9.07
CA ALA A 62 -7.20 13.29 8.08
C ALA A 62 -5.68 13.19 7.86
N LEU A 63 -4.90 12.90 8.92
CA LEU A 63 -3.46 12.68 8.81
C LEU A 63 -3.14 11.38 8.06
N TRP A 64 -3.88 10.31 8.32
CA TRP A 64 -3.71 9.04 7.59
C TRP A 64 -4.01 9.19 6.10
N GLU A 65 -5.15 9.77 5.74
CA GLU A 65 -5.50 10.08 4.35
C GLU A 65 -4.41 10.93 3.66
N LEU A 66 -3.90 11.96 4.35
CA LEU A 66 -2.82 12.79 3.80
C LEU A 66 -1.60 11.93 3.44
N LEU A 67 -1.17 11.06 4.35
CA LEU A 67 0.02 10.24 4.16
C LEU A 67 -0.20 9.14 3.12
N THR A 68 -1.35 8.46 3.14
CA THR A 68 -1.67 7.37 2.20
C THR A 68 -1.88 7.90 0.78
N ASP A 69 -2.68 8.97 0.60
CA ASP A 69 -2.90 9.56 -0.73
C ASP A 69 -1.60 10.17 -1.27
N THR A 70 -0.77 10.80 -0.42
CA THR A 70 0.55 11.27 -0.86
C THR A 70 1.45 10.12 -1.32
N ALA A 71 1.47 9.00 -0.58
CA ALA A 71 2.27 7.83 -0.95
C ALA A 71 1.85 7.23 -2.29
N VAL A 72 0.55 7.24 -2.59
CA VAL A 72 0.00 6.71 -3.84
C VAL A 72 0.21 7.70 -4.99
N LYS A 73 -0.21 8.96 -4.84
CA LYS A 73 -0.14 9.99 -5.89
C LYS A 73 1.29 10.46 -6.18
N ARG A 74 2.24 10.20 -5.27
CA ARG A 74 3.66 10.54 -5.41
C ARG A 74 4.53 9.34 -5.05
N PRO A 75 4.64 8.31 -5.90
CA PRO A 75 5.34 7.06 -5.57
C PRO A 75 6.78 7.25 -5.06
N SER A 76 7.48 8.31 -5.49
CA SER A 76 8.84 8.62 -5.04
C SER A 76 8.93 9.01 -3.56
N THR A 77 7.83 9.37 -2.90
CA THR A 77 7.79 9.72 -1.47
C THR A 77 7.57 8.51 -0.57
N GLN A 78 7.20 7.34 -1.11
CA GLN A 78 6.87 6.15 -0.32
C GLN A 78 7.95 5.77 0.71
N PRO A 79 9.26 5.73 0.39
CA PRO A 79 10.28 5.42 1.40
C PRO A 79 10.32 6.43 2.56
N SER A 80 10.16 7.72 2.25
CA SER A 80 10.12 8.79 3.24
C SER A 80 8.88 8.68 4.11
N ILE A 81 7.70 8.41 3.51
CA ILE A 81 6.46 8.22 4.26
C ILE A 81 6.55 7.01 5.19
N ILE A 82 7.14 5.90 4.75
CA ILE A 82 7.37 4.73 5.63
C ILE A 82 8.29 5.09 6.80
N SER A 83 9.37 5.84 6.53
CA SER A 83 10.25 6.32 7.60
C SER A 83 9.52 7.23 8.59
N LEU A 84 8.59 8.04 8.10
CA LEU A 84 7.78 8.94 8.91
C LEU A 84 6.75 8.17 9.74
N LEU A 85 6.04 7.19 9.17
CA LEU A 85 5.11 6.32 9.89
C LEU A 85 5.82 5.56 11.01
N ARG A 86 7.01 5.00 10.74
CA ARG A 86 7.87 4.41 11.79
C ARG A 86 8.21 5.39 12.89
N ALA A 87 8.50 6.65 12.56
CA ALA A 87 8.80 7.67 13.56
C ALA A 87 7.55 8.05 14.37
N ILE A 88 6.37 8.15 13.75
CA ILE A 88 5.10 8.39 14.43
C ILE A 88 4.83 7.28 15.46
N ARG A 89 5.07 6.01 15.13
CA ARG A 89 4.93 4.88 16.07
C ARG A 89 5.77 4.98 17.35
N THR A 90 6.84 5.78 17.32
CA THR A 90 7.72 5.99 18.49
C THR A 90 7.32 7.19 19.36
N LEU A 91 6.27 7.92 18.98
CA LEU A 91 5.78 9.05 19.76
C LEU A 91 5.24 8.57 21.12
N PRO A 92 5.38 9.40 22.18
CA PRO A 92 4.98 9.02 23.52
C PRO A 92 3.45 8.90 23.65
N LYS A 93 3.03 8.28 24.75
CA LYS A 93 1.63 8.28 25.20
C LYS A 93 1.10 9.70 25.30
N VAL A 94 -0.12 9.90 24.82
CA VAL A 94 -0.85 11.18 24.89
C VAL A 94 -1.85 11.16 26.05
N ASN A 95 -2.26 12.35 26.51
CA ASN A 95 -3.40 12.46 27.41
C ASN A 95 -4.67 12.29 26.59
N GLU A 96 -5.52 11.37 26.99
CA GLU A 96 -6.79 11.14 26.31
C GLU A 96 -7.75 12.31 26.60
N PRO A 97 -8.33 12.94 25.56
CA PRO A 97 -9.42 13.88 25.75
C PRO A 97 -10.65 13.15 26.30
N SER A 98 -11.49 13.88 27.04
CA SER A 98 -12.78 13.38 27.54
C SER A 98 -13.95 14.03 26.81
N GLY A 99 -15.15 13.46 26.90
CA GLY A 99 -16.36 14.07 26.37
C GLY A 99 -16.87 13.37 25.11
N GLU A 100 -17.16 14.12 24.04
CA GLU A 100 -17.85 13.56 22.88
C GLU A 100 -17.09 12.39 22.24
N GLY A 101 -17.74 11.23 22.17
CA GLY A 101 -17.18 10.02 21.56
C GLY A 101 -16.40 9.12 22.51
N GLU A 102 -16.27 9.49 23.80
CA GLU A 102 -15.56 8.72 24.83
C GLU A 102 -16.13 7.30 24.99
N GLU A 103 -17.43 7.11 24.76
CA GLU A 103 -18.09 5.81 24.86
C GLU A 103 -17.96 4.94 23.60
N TRP A 104 -17.44 5.49 22.49
CA TRP A 104 -17.40 4.83 21.18
C TRP A 104 -15.99 4.69 20.58
N ILE A 105 -15.00 5.40 21.11
CA ILE A 105 -13.65 5.48 20.54
C ILE A 105 -12.65 4.93 21.56
N ASP A 106 -11.96 3.86 21.16
CA ASP A 106 -10.83 3.33 21.92
C ASP A 106 -9.56 4.12 21.55
N LEU A 107 -9.04 4.89 22.52
CA LEU A 107 -7.80 5.65 22.39
C LEU A 107 -6.57 4.86 22.86
N HIS A 108 -6.74 3.56 23.13
CA HIS A 108 -5.71 2.60 23.48
C HIS A 108 -4.85 3.04 24.67
N ASP A 109 -5.48 3.52 25.74
CA ASP A 109 -4.81 4.09 26.91
C ASP A 109 -3.79 5.17 26.52
N GLY A 110 -4.13 6.05 25.57
CA GLY A 110 -3.30 7.12 25.04
C GLY A 110 -2.14 6.65 24.17
N LEU A 111 -2.07 5.36 23.81
CA LEU A 111 -1.06 4.80 22.90
C LEU A 111 -1.46 4.92 21.43
N ILE A 112 -2.27 5.92 21.07
CA ILE A 112 -2.84 6.12 19.73
C ILE A 112 -1.81 6.02 18.59
N TRP A 113 -0.58 6.49 18.81
CA TRP A 113 0.48 6.48 17.81
C TRP A 113 1.17 5.13 17.70
N HIS A 114 1.44 4.50 18.84
CA HIS A 114 2.08 3.18 18.88
C HIS A 114 1.17 2.11 18.27
N ALA A 115 -0.11 2.16 18.64
CA ALA A 115 -1.17 1.28 18.16
C ALA A 115 -1.68 1.67 16.77
N MET A 116 -1.23 2.79 16.20
CA MET A 116 -1.66 3.28 14.88
C MET A 116 -3.19 3.35 14.78
N MET A 117 -3.84 4.02 15.74
CA MET A 117 -5.30 4.10 15.85
C MET A 117 -5.96 4.42 14.49
N HIS A 118 -6.88 3.56 14.05
CA HIS A 118 -7.60 3.63 12.76
C HIS A 118 -6.76 3.58 11.48
N TRP A 119 -5.44 3.36 11.55
CA TRP A 119 -4.58 3.23 10.38
C TRP A 119 -5.01 2.09 9.46
N ALA A 120 -5.31 0.92 10.05
CA ALA A 120 -5.69 -0.26 9.30
C ALA A 120 -7.00 -0.04 8.53
N ASP A 121 -8.00 0.58 9.17
CA ASP A 121 -9.29 0.91 8.57
C ASP A 121 -9.12 1.93 7.43
N ASP A 122 -8.40 3.03 7.68
CA ASP A 122 -8.14 4.09 6.70
C ASP A 122 -7.39 3.56 5.48
N TRP A 123 -6.27 2.87 5.71
CA TRP A 123 -5.48 2.28 4.64
C TRP A 123 -6.32 1.28 3.82
N TYR A 124 -7.16 0.49 4.49
CA TYR A 124 -8.03 -0.47 3.83
C TYR A 124 -9.06 0.20 2.91
N ASP A 125 -9.74 1.23 3.40
CA ASP A 125 -10.76 1.95 2.64
C ASP A 125 -10.14 2.68 1.44
N CYS A 126 -8.99 3.35 1.63
CA CYS A 126 -8.27 3.98 0.54
C CYS A 126 -7.81 2.95 -0.50
N PHE A 127 -7.25 1.80 -0.06
CA PHE A 127 -6.80 0.73 -0.95
C PHE A 127 -7.95 0.18 -1.81
N ASN A 128 -9.10 -0.08 -1.19
CA ASN A 128 -10.29 -0.52 -1.92
C ASN A 128 -10.80 0.54 -2.90
N SER A 129 -10.72 1.82 -2.54
CA SER A 129 -11.12 2.91 -3.43
C SER A 129 -10.27 2.92 -4.71
N TRP A 130 -8.93 2.85 -4.61
CA TRP A 130 -8.08 2.80 -5.81
C TRP A 130 -8.30 1.53 -6.63
N SER A 131 -8.48 0.39 -5.96
CA SER A 131 -8.81 -0.89 -6.62
C SER A 131 -10.13 -0.78 -7.40
N ALA A 132 -11.21 -0.32 -6.77
CA ALA A 132 -12.52 -0.18 -7.38
C ALA A 132 -12.51 0.81 -8.55
N GLN A 133 -11.85 1.96 -8.40
CA GLN A 133 -11.73 2.97 -9.45
C GLN A 133 -11.08 2.43 -10.72
N PHE A 134 -10.10 1.52 -10.59
CA PHE A 134 -9.40 0.95 -11.75
C PHE A 134 -10.06 -0.33 -12.29
N LEU A 135 -10.40 -1.27 -11.41
CA LEU A 135 -10.83 -2.63 -11.79
C LEU A 135 -12.34 -2.73 -12.07
N ILE A 136 -13.16 -1.87 -11.47
CA ILE A 136 -14.63 -1.97 -11.52
C ILE A 136 -15.23 -0.80 -12.28
N GLU A 137 -14.81 0.42 -11.97
CA GLU A 137 -15.40 1.62 -12.54
C GLU A 137 -14.99 1.84 -14.00
N LYS A 138 -15.95 2.33 -14.80
CA LYS A 138 -15.66 2.75 -16.17
C LYS A 138 -15.00 4.12 -16.17
N ALA A 139 -13.75 4.18 -16.64
CA ALA A 139 -13.07 5.45 -16.84
C ALA A 139 -13.74 6.29 -17.97
N PRO A 140 -13.91 7.61 -17.78
CA PRO A 140 -14.48 8.51 -18.79
C PRO A 140 -13.57 8.76 -19.99
N SER A 141 -12.27 8.49 -19.87
CA SER A 141 -11.29 8.64 -20.95
C SER A 141 -10.10 7.70 -20.76
N ASP A 142 -9.32 7.48 -21.81
CA ASP A 142 -8.08 6.71 -21.73
C ASP A 142 -7.06 7.36 -20.80
N GLN A 143 -6.97 8.69 -20.81
CA GLN A 143 -6.06 9.43 -19.92
C GLN A 143 -6.40 9.18 -18.45
N GLU A 144 -7.70 9.26 -18.10
CA GLU A 144 -8.17 8.97 -16.74
C GLU A 144 -7.94 7.49 -16.38
N ARG A 145 -8.15 6.58 -17.32
CA ARG A 145 -7.84 5.16 -17.12
C ARG A 145 -6.37 4.92 -16.82
N GLN A 146 -5.46 5.57 -17.55
CA GLN A 146 -4.02 5.45 -17.29
C GLN A 146 -3.62 6.07 -15.95
N SER A 147 -4.26 7.18 -15.54
CA SER A 147 -4.06 7.76 -14.21
C SER A 147 -4.47 6.77 -13.11
N ARG A 148 -5.67 6.19 -13.21
CA ARG A 148 -6.16 5.19 -12.24
C ARG A 148 -5.29 3.93 -12.19
N LYS A 149 -4.78 3.48 -13.35
CA LYS A 149 -3.80 2.38 -13.44
C LYS A 149 -2.50 2.71 -12.70
N ALA A 150 -2.00 3.93 -12.84
CA ALA A 150 -0.79 4.38 -12.15
C ALA A 150 -1.01 4.44 -10.63
N ASP A 151 -2.15 4.95 -10.19
CA ASP A 151 -2.52 4.99 -8.77
C ASP A 151 -2.66 3.58 -8.19
N TRP A 152 -3.36 2.67 -8.88
CA TRP A 152 -3.45 1.26 -8.48
C TRP A 152 -2.08 0.59 -8.36
N THR A 153 -1.21 0.79 -9.36
CA THR A 153 0.16 0.26 -9.34
C THR A 153 0.95 0.81 -8.14
N SER A 154 0.81 2.11 -7.86
CA SER A 154 1.46 2.77 -6.75
C SER A 154 0.94 2.29 -5.39
N ALA A 155 -0.36 2.05 -5.26
CA ALA A 155 -0.98 1.49 -4.06
C ALA A 155 -0.48 0.07 -3.78
N CYS A 156 -0.38 -0.79 -4.81
CA CYS A 156 0.24 -2.12 -4.68
C CYS A 156 1.71 -2.04 -4.25
N ALA A 157 2.48 -1.11 -4.81
CA ALA A 157 3.87 -0.88 -4.41
C ALA A 157 3.97 -0.44 -2.94
N PHE A 158 3.10 0.47 -2.51
CA PHE A 158 3.08 0.96 -1.13
C PHE A 158 2.69 -0.15 -0.15
N ALA A 159 1.65 -0.95 -0.46
CA ALA A 159 1.24 -2.12 0.33
C ALA A 159 2.41 -3.11 0.52
N ALA A 160 3.11 -3.43 -0.56
CA ALA A 160 4.24 -4.35 -0.53
C ALA A 160 5.43 -3.79 0.27
N ARG A 161 5.68 -2.47 0.21
CA ARG A 161 6.72 -1.83 1.02
C ARG A 161 6.36 -1.76 2.51
N LEU A 162 5.09 -1.53 2.85
CA LEU A 162 4.61 -1.57 4.23
C LEU A 162 4.80 -2.97 4.82
N ASP A 163 4.45 -4.02 4.09
CA ASP A 163 4.69 -5.41 4.53
C ASP A 163 6.19 -5.71 4.69
N ALA A 164 7.03 -5.24 3.75
CA ALA A 164 8.48 -5.40 3.83
C ALA A 164 9.14 -4.68 5.03
N THR A 165 8.38 -3.89 5.81
CA THR A 165 8.88 -3.31 7.06
C THR A 165 8.96 -4.29 8.22
N ASP A 166 8.28 -5.43 8.11
CA ASP A 166 8.05 -6.42 9.18
C ASP A 166 7.44 -5.84 10.46
N ASP A 167 6.64 -4.78 10.27
CA ASP A 167 5.90 -4.09 11.32
C ASP A 167 4.40 -4.42 11.15
N GLU A 168 3.86 -5.20 12.09
CA GLU A 168 2.47 -5.69 12.04
C GLU A 168 1.45 -4.54 11.98
N TYR A 169 1.70 -3.46 12.71
CA TYR A 169 0.80 -2.30 12.74
C TYR A 169 0.86 -1.51 11.43
N LEU A 170 2.05 -1.29 10.88
CA LEU A 170 2.17 -0.57 9.60
C LEU A 170 1.64 -1.38 8.42
N SER A 171 1.82 -2.69 8.45
CA SER A 171 1.29 -3.61 7.44
C SER A 171 -0.20 -3.91 7.60
N SER A 172 -0.82 -3.42 8.69
CA SER A 172 -2.21 -3.69 9.07
C SER A 172 -2.48 -5.19 9.15
N ASP A 173 -1.67 -5.91 9.93
CA ASP A 173 -1.62 -7.38 9.98
C ASP A 173 -1.46 -8.01 8.59
N ARG A 174 -0.67 -7.33 7.75
CA ARG A 174 -0.40 -7.68 6.34
C ARG A 174 -1.64 -7.68 5.44
N ALA A 175 -2.78 -7.17 5.91
CA ALA A 175 -4.04 -7.19 5.19
C ALA A 175 -4.01 -6.32 3.92
N GLY A 176 -3.09 -5.35 3.84
CA GLY A 176 -2.81 -4.60 2.62
C GLY A 176 -2.15 -5.45 1.53
N LEU A 177 -1.12 -6.23 1.90
CA LEU A 177 -0.45 -7.14 0.96
C LEU A 177 -1.40 -8.24 0.46
N GLU A 178 -2.24 -8.78 1.34
CA GLU A 178 -3.24 -9.80 0.99
C GLU A 178 -4.27 -9.33 -0.05
N ARG A 179 -4.50 -8.03 -0.15
CA ARG A 179 -5.39 -7.46 -1.16
C ARG A 179 -4.64 -7.09 -2.42
N ALA A 180 -3.41 -6.60 -2.26
CA ALA A 180 -2.52 -6.36 -3.39
C ALA A 180 -2.28 -7.65 -4.19
N THR A 181 -2.27 -8.83 -3.57
CA THR A 181 -2.13 -10.11 -4.30
C THR A 181 -3.27 -10.37 -5.30
N GLY A 182 -4.40 -9.68 -5.19
CA GLY A 182 -5.41 -9.66 -6.26
C GLY A 182 -4.85 -9.19 -7.61
N ALA A 183 -3.88 -8.28 -7.62
CA ALA A 183 -3.16 -7.88 -8.83
C ALA A 183 -2.33 -9.03 -9.42
N ILE A 184 -1.77 -9.90 -8.57
CA ILE A 184 -1.00 -11.10 -9.02
C ILE A 184 -1.94 -12.07 -9.71
N ALA A 185 -3.10 -12.36 -9.10
CA ALA A 185 -4.10 -13.22 -9.71
C ALA A 185 -4.59 -12.65 -11.05
N ASP A 186 -4.98 -11.37 -11.08
CA ASP A 186 -5.44 -10.71 -12.31
C ASP A 186 -4.38 -10.70 -13.42
N ALA A 187 -3.10 -10.50 -13.08
CA ALA A 187 -2.03 -10.44 -14.06
C ALA A 187 -1.55 -11.81 -14.55
N LEU A 188 -1.42 -12.79 -13.64
CA LEU A 188 -0.71 -14.06 -13.91
C LEU A 188 -1.65 -15.24 -14.10
N GLU A 189 -2.84 -15.21 -13.49
CA GLU A 189 -3.77 -16.33 -13.45
C GLU A 189 -4.99 -16.14 -14.36
N SER A 190 -5.23 -14.94 -14.88
CA SER A 190 -6.29 -14.68 -15.86
C SER A 190 -5.86 -15.04 -17.29
N ASP A 191 -6.79 -15.59 -18.07
CA ASP A 191 -6.59 -15.86 -19.49
C ASP A 191 -6.68 -14.55 -20.28
N CYS A 192 -5.54 -13.96 -20.63
CA CYS A 192 -5.49 -12.83 -21.54
C CYS A 192 -5.74 -13.32 -22.98
N ARG A 193 -7.01 -13.60 -23.29
CA ARG A 193 -7.47 -13.86 -24.65
C ARG A 193 -6.95 -12.74 -25.56
N ASP A 194 -6.51 -13.12 -26.75
CA ASP A 194 -5.96 -12.23 -27.79
C ASP A 194 -4.52 -11.72 -27.58
N ASN A 195 -3.69 -12.37 -26.75
CA ASN A 195 -2.30 -11.97 -26.50
C ASN A 195 -2.14 -10.52 -26.02
N LYS A 196 -3.19 -9.97 -25.38
CA LYS A 196 -3.15 -8.63 -24.81
C LYS A 196 -2.36 -8.63 -23.50
N GLU A 197 -1.63 -7.56 -23.23
CA GLU A 197 -0.97 -7.36 -21.95
C GLU A 197 -1.99 -7.28 -20.80
N PRO A 198 -1.77 -7.99 -19.68
CA PRO A 198 -2.62 -7.87 -18.51
C PRO A 198 -2.60 -6.44 -17.96
N ASP A 199 -3.77 -5.92 -17.61
CA ASP A 199 -3.89 -4.55 -17.12
C ASP A 199 -3.16 -4.36 -15.76
N SER A 200 -3.16 -5.39 -14.90
CA SER A 200 -2.49 -5.38 -13.59
C SER A 200 -1.01 -5.82 -13.63
N LEU A 201 -0.40 -5.99 -14.80
CA LEU A 201 0.99 -6.50 -14.93
C LEU A 201 1.99 -5.68 -14.08
N SER A 202 1.98 -4.35 -14.19
CA SER A 202 2.89 -3.50 -13.43
C SER A 202 2.60 -3.52 -11.92
N ALA A 203 1.32 -3.58 -11.53
CA ALA A 203 0.91 -3.66 -10.13
C ALA A 203 1.41 -4.96 -9.49
N ALA A 204 1.26 -6.10 -10.18
CA ALA A 204 1.78 -7.39 -9.75
C ALA A 204 3.31 -7.38 -9.61
N ALA A 205 4.01 -6.77 -10.57
CA ALA A 205 5.47 -6.69 -10.55
C ALA A 205 6.00 -5.90 -9.35
N GLU A 206 5.37 -4.78 -8.98
CA GLU A 206 5.77 -3.99 -7.81
C GLU A 206 5.63 -4.78 -6.49
N ILE A 207 4.67 -5.70 -6.39
CA ILE A 207 4.53 -6.60 -5.23
C ILE A 207 5.74 -7.52 -5.11
N PHE A 208 6.15 -8.19 -6.20
CA PHE A 208 7.33 -9.05 -6.15
C PHE A 208 8.61 -8.25 -5.92
N LYS A 209 8.74 -7.07 -6.52
CA LYS A 209 9.90 -6.19 -6.33
C LYS A 209 10.13 -5.83 -4.86
N HIS A 210 9.07 -5.61 -4.09
CA HIS A 210 9.16 -5.13 -2.71
C HIS A 210 8.93 -6.22 -1.65
N ALA A 211 8.09 -7.21 -1.93
CA ALA A 211 7.65 -8.22 -0.97
C ALA A 211 7.83 -9.66 -1.44
N ALA A 212 8.67 -9.95 -2.46
CA ALA A 212 8.87 -11.34 -2.94
C ALA A 212 9.29 -12.32 -1.84
N SER A 213 10.14 -11.91 -0.88
CA SER A 213 10.52 -12.78 0.23
C SER A 213 9.34 -13.11 1.14
N THR A 214 8.47 -12.14 1.42
CA THR A 214 7.26 -12.38 2.22
C THR A 214 6.27 -13.28 1.49
N VAL A 215 6.04 -13.03 0.20
CA VAL A 215 5.17 -13.86 -0.64
C VAL A 215 5.70 -15.30 -0.70
N TYR A 216 7.01 -15.47 -0.87
CA TYR A 216 7.66 -16.77 -0.87
C TYR A 216 7.50 -17.49 0.48
N ALA A 217 7.75 -16.82 1.60
CA ALA A 217 7.57 -17.38 2.93
C ALA A 217 6.13 -17.86 3.16
N ARG A 218 5.12 -17.09 2.71
CA ARG A 218 3.71 -17.52 2.76
C ARG A 218 3.44 -18.77 1.92
N CYS A 219 4.06 -18.88 0.74
CA CYS A 219 3.97 -20.08 -0.10
C CYS A 219 4.63 -21.32 0.54
N LEU A 220 5.68 -21.14 1.34
CA LEU A 220 6.30 -22.22 2.11
C LEU A 220 5.44 -22.65 3.31
N GLU A 221 4.86 -21.68 4.02
CA GLU A 221 3.99 -21.92 5.17
C GLU A 221 2.66 -22.60 4.79
N GLY A 222 2.26 -22.54 3.51
CA GLY A 222 1.03 -23.16 3.04
C GLY A 222 -0.23 -22.44 3.51
N LYS A 223 -0.19 -21.10 3.63
CA LYS A 223 -1.32 -20.31 4.13
C LYS A 223 -2.51 -20.38 3.18
N ASP A 224 -3.65 -20.84 3.71
CA ASP A 224 -4.93 -20.91 3.00
C ASP A 224 -5.67 -19.57 2.95
N THR A 225 -5.27 -18.61 3.80
CA THR A 225 -5.77 -17.23 3.83
C THR A 225 -4.85 -16.23 3.11
N GLY A 226 -5.42 -15.10 2.65
CA GLY A 226 -4.65 -13.96 2.14
C GLY A 226 -4.56 -13.81 0.62
N MET A 227 -5.37 -14.58 -0.10
CA MET A 227 -5.81 -14.27 -1.47
C MET A 227 -7.33 -14.20 -1.39
N ALA A 228 -7.95 -13.19 -1.98
CA ALA A 228 -9.40 -13.01 -1.95
C ALA A 228 -10.13 -14.16 -2.66
N ASN A 229 -10.24 -15.34 -2.03
CA ASN A 229 -11.02 -16.51 -2.44
C ASN A 229 -10.98 -16.90 -3.94
N ALA A 230 -10.00 -16.41 -4.71
CA ALA A 230 -10.09 -16.41 -6.16
C ALA A 230 -9.80 -17.82 -6.67
N THR A 231 -10.89 -18.57 -6.78
CA THR A 231 -11.14 -19.55 -7.83
C THR A 231 -11.31 -18.91 -9.21
N ASP A 232 -11.06 -17.60 -9.34
CA ASP A 232 -11.42 -16.80 -10.51
C ASP A 232 -10.24 -16.61 -11.50
N GLY A 233 -9.06 -17.17 -11.19
CA GLY A 233 -7.98 -17.25 -12.16
C GLY A 233 -8.26 -18.37 -13.16
N ASP A 234 -8.63 -18.02 -14.40
CA ASP A 234 -8.94 -18.98 -15.47
C ASP A 234 -7.83 -20.03 -15.71
N LEU A 235 -6.58 -19.70 -15.38
CA LEU A 235 -5.40 -20.51 -15.68
C LEU A 235 -4.86 -21.31 -14.50
N TRP A 236 -5.13 -20.91 -13.24
CA TRP A 236 -4.66 -21.66 -12.07
C TRP A 236 -5.71 -22.66 -11.59
N ASN A 237 -5.39 -23.95 -11.74
CA ASN A 237 -6.28 -25.07 -11.36
C ASN A 237 -5.79 -25.86 -10.13
N GLY A 238 -4.76 -25.38 -9.44
CA GLY A 238 -4.21 -26.02 -8.25
C GLY A 238 -4.94 -25.64 -6.96
N GLU A 239 -4.33 -25.97 -5.82
CA GLU A 239 -4.89 -25.66 -4.50
C GLU A 239 -5.04 -24.15 -4.25
N ARG A 240 -6.04 -23.79 -3.43
CA ARG A 240 -6.28 -22.41 -2.99
C ARG A 240 -5.15 -21.93 -2.07
N GLY A 241 -5.09 -20.61 -1.88
CA GLY A 241 -4.11 -19.98 -0.99
C GLY A 241 -2.70 -19.88 -1.58
N PHE A 242 -1.74 -19.61 -0.72
CA PHE A 242 -0.32 -19.57 -1.03
C PHE A 242 0.27 -20.97 -0.90
N ASN A 243 0.88 -21.46 -1.97
CA ASN A 243 1.62 -22.71 -1.95
C ASN A 243 2.77 -22.68 -2.96
N MET A 244 3.71 -23.60 -2.80
CA MET A 244 4.90 -23.68 -3.64
C MET A 244 4.61 -24.03 -5.10
N ALA A 245 3.52 -24.77 -5.38
CA ALA A 245 3.11 -25.04 -6.75
C ALA A 245 2.64 -23.74 -7.45
N ARG A 246 1.91 -22.89 -6.73
CA ARG A 246 1.45 -21.59 -7.20
C ARG A 246 2.60 -20.61 -7.41
N TRP A 247 3.59 -20.62 -6.52
CA TRP A 247 4.83 -19.86 -6.71
C TRP A 247 5.54 -20.25 -8.01
N ALA A 248 5.73 -21.55 -8.25
CA ALA A 248 6.36 -22.05 -9.47
C ALA A 248 5.56 -21.67 -10.73
N PHE A 249 4.22 -21.74 -10.65
CA PHE A 249 3.34 -21.28 -11.72
C PHE A 249 3.56 -19.79 -12.03
N TRP A 250 3.58 -18.91 -11.01
CA TRP A 250 3.85 -17.49 -11.23
C TRP A 250 5.22 -17.23 -11.85
N GLU A 251 6.27 -17.95 -11.45
CA GLU A 251 7.59 -17.85 -12.09
C GLU A 251 7.53 -18.21 -13.58
N GLU A 252 6.82 -19.27 -13.94
CA GLU A 252 6.63 -19.67 -15.34
C GLU A 252 5.88 -18.59 -16.13
N ARG A 253 4.81 -18.02 -15.55
CA ARG A 253 4.02 -16.96 -16.18
C ARG A 253 4.85 -15.72 -16.46
N TRP A 254 5.63 -15.24 -15.48
CA TRP A 254 6.54 -14.11 -15.70
C TRP A 254 7.59 -14.42 -16.76
N ALA A 255 8.16 -15.62 -16.75
CA ALA A 255 9.12 -16.04 -17.77
C ALA A 255 8.49 -16.09 -19.17
N GLY A 256 7.22 -16.50 -19.27
CA GLY A 256 6.43 -16.45 -20.50
C GLY A 256 6.21 -15.03 -21.00
N PHE A 257 5.79 -14.11 -20.11
CA PHE A 257 5.60 -12.70 -20.45
C PHE A 257 6.88 -12.03 -20.92
N ALA A 258 8.01 -12.28 -20.25
CA ALA A 258 9.32 -11.76 -20.65
C ALA A 258 9.73 -12.15 -22.08
N ARG A 259 9.29 -13.32 -22.57
CA ARG A 259 9.60 -13.83 -23.91
C ARG A 259 8.52 -13.58 -24.95
N ASN A 260 7.36 -13.04 -24.57
CA ASN A 260 6.23 -12.88 -25.48
C ASN A 260 6.46 -11.69 -26.43
N GLU A 261 6.83 -11.98 -27.68
CA GLU A 261 7.13 -10.94 -28.69
C GLU A 261 5.92 -10.06 -29.05
N ASN A 262 4.71 -10.49 -28.72
CA ASN A 262 3.50 -9.66 -28.88
C ASN A 262 3.36 -8.59 -27.80
N PHE A 263 4.09 -8.71 -26.69
CA PHE A 263 4.11 -7.69 -25.64
C PHE A 263 5.13 -6.60 -25.96
N SER A 264 4.82 -5.39 -25.52
CA SER A 264 5.72 -4.24 -25.57
C SER A 264 7.04 -4.54 -24.87
N SER A 265 8.10 -3.84 -25.28
CA SER A 265 9.41 -3.94 -24.61
C SER A 265 9.34 -3.57 -23.14
N GLU A 266 8.45 -2.65 -22.77
CA GLU A 266 8.23 -2.24 -21.38
C GLU A 266 7.61 -3.38 -20.57
N ALA A 267 6.52 -3.99 -21.04
CA ALA A 267 5.87 -5.12 -20.37
C ALA A 267 6.82 -6.32 -20.21
N ARG A 268 7.63 -6.62 -21.23
CA ARG A 268 8.67 -7.66 -21.14
C ARG A 268 9.72 -7.33 -20.08
N GLY A 269 10.21 -6.09 -20.04
CA GLY A 269 11.16 -5.64 -19.02
C GLY A 269 10.59 -5.67 -17.60
N VAL A 270 9.32 -5.30 -17.42
CA VAL A 270 8.59 -5.45 -16.15
C VAL A 270 8.56 -6.91 -15.70
N ALA A 271 8.25 -7.82 -16.62
CA ALA A 271 8.21 -9.25 -16.34
C ALA A 271 9.59 -9.84 -15.98
N GLU A 272 10.65 -9.43 -16.68
CA GLU A 272 12.02 -9.82 -16.37
C GLU A 272 12.43 -9.38 -14.96
N HIS A 273 12.13 -8.14 -14.59
CA HIS A 273 12.44 -7.62 -13.25
C HIS A 273 11.65 -8.33 -12.16
N ALA A 274 10.35 -8.60 -12.38
CA ALA A 274 9.52 -9.35 -11.43
C ALA A 274 10.08 -10.77 -11.21
N LEU A 275 10.44 -11.47 -12.30
CA LEU A 275 11.05 -12.80 -12.23
C LEU A 275 12.39 -12.79 -11.49
N ALA A 276 13.24 -11.77 -11.72
CA ALA A 276 14.49 -11.62 -11.00
C ALA A 276 14.26 -11.37 -9.50
N ALA A 277 13.27 -10.53 -9.15
CA ALA A 277 12.90 -10.25 -7.77
C ALA A 277 12.37 -11.50 -7.05
N MET A 278 11.57 -12.33 -7.72
CA MET A 278 11.12 -13.62 -7.20
C MET A 278 12.29 -14.53 -6.84
N LYS A 279 13.22 -14.74 -7.78
CA LYS A 279 14.41 -15.57 -7.56
C LYS A 279 15.27 -15.06 -6.40
N ALA A 280 15.47 -13.74 -6.33
CA ALA A 280 16.20 -13.11 -5.22
C ALA A 280 15.46 -13.21 -3.88
N GLY A 281 14.13 -13.10 -3.89
CA GLY A 281 13.26 -13.27 -2.71
C GLY A 281 13.38 -14.68 -2.11
N ALA A 282 13.27 -15.71 -2.95
CA ALA A 282 13.45 -17.10 -2.55
C ALA A 282 14.86 -17.36 -1.98
N GLY A 283 15.89 -16.83 -2.64
CA GLY A 283 17.28 -16.96 -2.18
C GLY A 283 17.54 -16.30 -0.80
N ARG A 284 16.94 -15.13 -0.54
CA ARG A 284 17.08 -14.42 0.74
C ARG A 284 16.46 -15.18 1.91
N HIS A 285 15.27 -15.75 1.72
CA HIS A 285 14.61 -16.51 2.78
C HIS A 285 15.45 -17.72 3.23
N ASN A 286 16.07 -18.43 2.28
CA ASN A 286 16.91 -19.59 2.57
C ASN A 286 18.22 -19.26 3.32
N MET A 287 18.62 -17.98 3.41
CA MET A 287 19.80 -17.54 4.17
C MET A 287 19.46 -17.08 5.59
N THR A 288 18.18 -16.79 5.86
CA THR A 288 17.70 -16.28 7.15
C THR A 288 16.99 -17.33 8.01
N ALA A 289 16.70 -18.50 7.44
CA ALA A 289 16.14 -19.68 8.11
C ALA A 289 17.26 -20.63 8.56
#